data_AF-A0A816HCG3-F1
#
_entry.id   AF-A0A816HCG3-F1
#
_cell.length_a   1.000
_cell.length_b   1.000
_cell.length_c   1.000
_cell.angle_alpha   90.00
_cell.angle_beta   90.00
_cell.angle_gamma   90.00
#
_symmetry.space_group_name_H-M   'P 1'
#
loop_
_entity.id
_entity.type
_entity.pdbx_description
1 polymer ?
#
loop_
_entity_poly.entity_id
_entity_poly.type
_entity_poly.pdbx_seq_one_letter_code
_entity_poly.pdbx_strand_id
1 'polypeptide(L)'
;MLHINGDHCHPCEPEEIQIRKFKRAVKICAVNETTPIPQIYDEEATRIDRSTLSIASLLSQREISSALNTARRLQAPRIPDSQIFDIPESFTITLKNQRFLCIDQIIKRKTRILVFTSNEQLKLLFDSSVILMNGTFSSSPSIFSQVYCIHAIK
;
A
#
# COMPACT_ATOMS: atom_id res chain seq x y z
N MET A 1 31.59 -13.49 25.45
CA MET A 1 32.78 -13.73 24.62
C MET A 1 32.38 -14.68 23.50
N LEU A 2 32.15 -14.17 22.28
CA LEU A 2 31.78 -15.01 21.13
C LEU A 2 33.00 -15.82 20.71
N HIS A 3 32.95 -17.14 20.90
CA HIS A 3 33.95 -18.06 20.37
C HIS A 3 33.66 -18.27 18.87
N ILE A 4 34.60 -17.88 18.03
CA ILE A 4 34.57 -18.16 16.59
C ILE A 4 35.20 -19.55 16.43
N ASN A 5 34.37 -20.56 16.17
CA ASN A 5 34.85 -21.92 15.88
C ASN A 5 34.97 -22.10 14.37
N GLY A 6 36.20 -22.26 13.88
CA GLY A 6 36.52 -22.62 12.50
C GLY A 6 37.29 -21.53 11.76
N ASP A 7 38.41 -21.92 11.13
CA ASP A 7 39.15 -21.06 10.21
C ASP A 7 38.29 -20.76 8.97
N HIS A 8 38.16 -19.48 8.62
CA HIS A 8 37.48 -19.08 7.39
C HIS A 8 38.41 -19.35 6.18
N CYS A 9 38.08 -20.33 5.34
CA CYS A 9 38.84 -20.66 4.13
C CYS A 9 38.56 -19.73 2.92
N HIS A 10 37.92 -18.58 3.14
CA HIS A 10 37.64 -17.61 2.09
C HIS A 10 37.92 -16.18 2.60
N PRO A 11 38.29 -15.24 1.70
CA PRO A 11 38.44 -13.85 2.07
C PRO A 11 37.10 -13.25 2.52
N CYS A 12 37.17 -12.17 3.30
CA CYS A 12 35.99 -11.39 3.64
C CYS A 12 35.48 -10.69 2.38
N GLU A 13 34.21 -10.87 2.04
CA GLU A 13 33.53 -10.23 0.92
C GLU A 13 32.64 -9.09 1.44
N PRO A 14 33.19 -7.87 1.63
CA PRO A 14 32.46 -6.77 2.25
C PRO A 14 31.25 -6.33 1.42
N GLU A 15 31.33 -6.45 0.09
CA GLU A 15 30.24 -6.10 -0.82
C GLU A 15 29.00 -6.97 -0.59
N GLU A 16 29.16 -8.30 -0.47
CA GLU A 16 28.02 -9.19 -0.20
C GLU A 16 27.31 -8.85 1.12
N ILE A 17 28.08 -8.51 2.15
CA ILE A 17 27.53 -8.11 3.46
C ILE A 17 26.69 -6.85 3.31
N GLN A 18 27.15 -5.87 2.50
CA GLN A 18 26.41 -4.64 2.26
C GLN A 18 25.14 -4.88 1.42
N ILE A 19 25.19 -5.73 0.39
CA ILE A 19 23.98 -6.13 -0.36
C ILE A 19 22.95 -6.76 0.57
N ARG A 20 23.37 -7.65 1.49
CA ARG A 20 22.47 -8.27 2.48
C ARG A 20 21.88 -7.23 3.43
N LYS A 21 22.68 -6.27 3.91
CA LYS A 21 22.19 -5.17 4.76
C LYS A 21 21.17 -4.31 4.03
N PHE A 22 21.45 -3.92 2.79
CA PHE A 22 20.52 -3.15 1.95
C PHE A 22 19.18 -3.89 1.75
N LYS A 23 19.22 -5.16 1.32
CA LYS A 23 18.00 -5.98 1.17
C LYS A 23 17.18 -6.03 2.45
N ARG A 24 17.85 -6.13 3.60
CA ARG A 24 17.19 -6.16 4.90
C ARG A 24 16.55 -4.81 5.23
N ALA A 25 17.24 -3.70 5.01
CA ALA A 25 16.73 -2.35 5.24
C ALA A 25 15.47 -2.08 4.39
N VAL A 26 15.56 -2.29 3.07
CA VAL A 26 14.42 -2.12 2.15
C VAL A 26 13.25 -3.01 2.56
N LYS A 27 13.50 -4.27 2.99
CA LYS A 27 12.44 -5.17 3.45
C LYS A 27 11.77 -4.70 4.75
N ILE A 28 12.54 -4.15 5.69
CA ILE A 28 12.02 -3.62 6.96
C ILE A 28 11.11 -2.41 6.68
N CYS A 29 11.60 -1.42 5.92
CA CYS A 29 10.79 -0.26 5.53
C CYS A 29 9.56 -0.70 4.74
N ALA A 30 9.73 -1.64 3.80
CA ALA A 30 8.59 -2.15 3.05
C ALA A 30 7.51 -2.74 3.97
N VAL A 31 7.88 -3.48 5.01
CA VAL A 31 6.90 -4.09 5.93
C VAL A 31 6.23 -3.07 6.86
N ASN A 32 6.98 -2.09 7.36
CA ASN A 32 6.50 -1.20 8.41
C ASN A 32 5.86 0.09 7.88
N GLU A 33 6.14 0.47 6.63
CA GLU A 33 5.69 1.74 6.06
C GLU A 33 4.73 1.51 4.88
N THR A 34 3.85 2.49 4.68
CA THR A 34 2.89 2.53 3.55
C THR A 34 3.46 3.23 2.31
N THR A 35 4.70 3.71 2.36
CA THR A 35 5.42 4.36 1.27
C THR A 35 5.52 3.45 0.04
N PRO A 36 5.42 3.96 -1.20
CA PRO A 36 5.58 3.13 -2.39
C PRO A 36 6.94 2.43 -2.44
N ILE A 37 6.99 1.15 -2.84
CA ILE A 37 8.25 0.38 -2.95
C ILE A 37 9.32 1.08 -3.80
N PRO A 38 9.00 1.71 -4.95
CA PRO A 38 10.00 2.46 -5.71
C PRO A 38 10.68 3.53 -4.88
N GLN A 39 9.88 4.29 -4.13
CA GLN A 39 10.39 5.37 -3.30
C GLN A 39 11.29 4.83 -2.16
N ILE A 40 10.87 3.75 -1.49
CA ILE A 40 11.72 3.10 -0.47
C ILE A 40 13.05 2.65 -1.06
N TYR A 41 13.02 2.03 -2.24
CA TYR A 41 14.23 1.55 -2.89
C TYR A 41 15.19 2.70 -3.21
N ASP A 42 14.67 3.79 -3.79
CA ASP A 42 15.47 4.97 -4.14
C ASP A 42 16.06 5.62 -2.89
N GLU A 43 15.26 5.80 -1.84
CA GLU A 43 15.73 6.36 -0.57
C GLU A 43 16.83 5.50 0.07
N GLU A 44 16.63 4.17 0.16
CA GLU A 44 17.64 3.26 0.70
C GLU A 44 18.90 3.20 -0.18
N ALA A 45 18.75 3.31 -1.51
CA ALA A 45 19.89 3.34 -2.43
C ALA A 45 20.74 4.60 -2.23
N THR A 46 20.12 5.74 -1.89
CA THR A 46 20.86 6.97 -1.55
C THR A 46 21.58 6.92 -0.22
N ARG A 47 21.14 6.06 0.72
CA ARG A 47 21.75 5.88 2.05
C ARG A 47 23.02 5.04 2.02
N ILE A 48 23.30 4.33 0.91
CA ILE A 48 24.50 3.51 0.76
C ILE A 48 25.72 4.39 0.48
N ASP A 49 26.77 4.19 1.25
CA ASP A 49 28.07 4.81 0.98
C ASP A 49 28.74 4.17 -0.24
N ARG A 50 28.92 4.99 -1.29
CA ARG A 50 29.55 4.61 -2.57
C ARG A 50 30.98 4.12 -2.44
N SER A 51 31.64 4.37 -1.30
CA SER A 51 32.98 3.86 -1.00
C SER A 51 33.01 2.35 -0.71
N THR A 52 31.87 1.76 -0.31
CA THR A 52 31.77 0.36 0.12
C THR A 52 30.97 -0.54 -0.80
N LEU A 53 30.11 0.06 -1.64
CA LEU A 53 29.26 -0.66 -2.56
C LEU A 53 28.94 0.22 -3.78
N SER A 54 29.21 -0.30 -4.98
CA SER A 54 28.82 0.38 -6.21
C SER A 54 27.31 0.27 -6.44
N ILE A 55 26.66 1.33 -6.91
CA ILE A 55 25.24 1.30 -7.31
C ILE A 55 25.01 0.24 -8.39
N ALA A 56 26.03 -0.04 -9.23
CA ALA A 56 25.95 -1.06 -10.27
C ALA A 56 25.89 -2.50 -9.71
N SER A 57 26.30 -2.74 -8.46
CA SER A 57 26.20 -4.05 -7.82
C SER A 57 24.88 -4.26 -7.07
N LEU A 58 24.03 -3.22 -6.99
CA LEU A 58 22.69 -3.36 -6.44
C LEU A 58 21.81 -4.15 -7.41
N LEU A 59 21.04 -5.08 -6.84
CA LEU A 59 19.95 -5.70 -7.59
C LEU A 59 18.99 -4.61 -8.04
N SER A 60 18.51 -4.72 -9.27
CA SER A 60 17.53 -3.81 -9.81
C SER A 60 16.27 -3.82 -8.95
N GLN A 61 15.63 -2.67 -8.85
CA GLN A 61 14.36 -2.53 -8.13
C GLN A 61 13.33 -3.58 -8.59
N ARG A 62 13.29 -3.92 -9.88
CA ARG A 62 12.36 -4.92 -10.44
C ARG A 62 12.57 -6.31 -9.85
N GLU A 63 13.82 -6.72 -9.64
CA GLU A 63 14.15 -8.04 -9.08
C GLU A 63 13.68 -8.19 -7.64
N ILE A 64 13.76 -7.12 -6.83
CA ILE A 64 13.40 -7.17 -5.41
C ILE A 64 11.91 -6.86 -5.19
N SER A 65 11.26 -6.13 -6.11
CA SER A 65 9.87 -5.65 -5.95
C SER A 65 8.85 -6.76 -5.67
N SER A 66 8.96 -7.92 -6.32
CA SER A 66 8.03 -9.04 -6.10
C SER A 66 8.13 -9.60 -4.67
N ALA A 67 9.35 -9.78 -4.18
CA ALA A 67 9.62 -10.25 -2.82
C ALA A 67 9.14 -9.25 -1.77
N LEU A 68 9.35 -7.95 -2.02
CA LEU A 68 8.92 -6.87 -1.12
C LEU A 68 7.39 -6.75 -1.08
N ASN A 69 6.72 -6.79 -2.23
CA ASN A 69 5.25 -6.82 -2.31
C ASN A 69 4.67 -8.05 -1.59
N THR A 70 5.33 -9.20 -1.70
CA THR A 70 4.91 -10.41 -0.98
C THR A 70 5.11 -10.25 0.53
N ALA A 71 6.25 -9.72 0.97
CA ALA A 71 6.50 -9.45 2.39
C ALA A 71 5.46 -8.49 2.99
N ARG A 72 5.11 -7.42 2.27
CA ARG A 72 4.00 -6.51 2.61
C ARG A 72 2.67 -7.21 2.74
N ARG A 73 2.30 -8.00 1.72
CA ARG A 73 1.02 -8.71 1.67
C ARG A 73 0.85 -9.68 2.85
N LEU A 74 1.94 -10.32 3.29
CA LEU A 74 1.90 -11.24 4.44
C LEU A 74 1.62 -10.53 5.78
N GLN A 75 1.91 -9.24 5.87
CA GLN A 75 1.70 -8.41 7.07
C GLN A 75 0.36 -7.67 7.02
N ALA A 76 -0.22 -7.52 5.82
CA ALA A 76 -1.55 -6.97 5.67
C ALA A 76 -2.59 -7.88 6.35
N PRO A 77 -3.59 -7.30 7.04
CA PRO A 77 -4.70 -8.08 7.57
C PRO A 77 -5.39 -8.85 6.45
N ARG A 78 -5.83 -10.08 6.75
CA ARG A 78 -6.59 -10.88 5.79
C ARG A 78 -7.90 -10.17 5.47
N ILE A 79 -8.23 -10.09 4.19
CA ILE A 79 -9.55 -9.63 3.76
C ILE A 79 -10.58 -10.61 4.35
N PRO A 80 -11.61 -10.12 5.05
CA PRO A 80 -12.63 -11.00 5.64
C PRO A 80 -13.40 -11.74 4.55
N ASP A 81 -13.85 -12.97 4.84
CA ASP A 81 -14.63 -13.77 3.89
C ASP A 81 -16.13 -13.42 3.91
N SER A 82 -16.59 -12.76 4.97
CA SER A 82 -17.98 -12.33 5.14
C SER A 82 -18.17 -10.87 4.76
N GLN A 83 -19.25 -10.60 4.02
CA GLN A 83 -19.70 -9.25 3.68
C GLN A 83 -20.77 -8.73 4.65
N ILE A 84 -21.21 -9.59 5.57
CA ILE A 84 -22.21 -9.28 6.59
C ILE A 84 -21.47 -8.66 7.77
N PHE A 85 -21.32 -7.35 7.72
CA PHE A 85 -20.82 -6.53 8.81
C PHE A 85 -21.39 -5.12 8.69
N ASP A 86 -21.62 -4.48 9.83
CA ASP A 86 -22.03 -3.09 9.87
C ASP A 86 -20.81 -2.19 9.67
N ILE A 87 -20.96 -1.13 8.89
CA ILE A 87 -19.90 -0.12 8.75
C ILE A 87 -19.91 0.73 10.02
N PRO A 88 -18.77 0.86 10.73
CA PRO A 88 -18.69 1.71 11.91
C PRO A 88 -19.11 3.15 11.61
N GLU A 89 -19.84 3.77 12.54
CA GLU A 89 -20.36 5.12 12.39
C GLU A 89 -19.27 6.16 12.08
N SER A 90 -18.07 5.98 12.63
CA SER A 90 -16.90 6.83 12.33
C SER A 90 -16.55 6.90 10.84
N PHE A 91 -16.94 5.92 10.04
CA PHE A 91 -16.73 5.90 8.58
C PHE A 91 -17.96 6.34 7.78
N THR A 92 -19.11 6.56 8.42
CA THR A 92 -20.34 6.99 7.75
C THR A 92 -20.51 8.51 7.74
N ILE A 93 -19.69 9.23 8.50
CA ILE A 93 -19.68 10.68 8.64
C ILE A 93 -18.34 11.30 8.21
N THR A 94 -18.38 12.57 7.81
CA THR A 94 -17.18 13.38 7.57
C THR A 94 -16.61 13.94 8.88
N LEU A 95 -15.41 14.54 8.82
CA LEU A 95 -14.81 15.27 9.95
C LEU A 95 -15.67 16.45 10.45
N LYS A 96 -16.61 16.93 9.64
CA LYS A 96 -17.59 17.98 10.01
C LYS A 96 -18.91 17.40 10.53
N ASN A 97 -18.94 16.11 10.86
CA ASN A 97 -20.12 15.39 11.34
C ASN A 97 -21.31 15.40 10.35
N GLN A 98 -21.02 15.49 9.04
CA GLN A 98 -22.04 15.40 7.99
C GLN A 98 -22.10 13.98 7.42
N ARG A 99 -23.27 13.53 6.96
CA ARG A 99 -23.42 12.24 6.27
C ARG A 99 -22.44 12.13 5.10
N PHE A 100 -21.73 11.00 5.08
CA PHE A 100 -20.76 10.66 4.03
C PHE A 100 -21.09 9.34 3.34
N LEU A 101 -21.52 8.31 4.09
CA LEU A 101 -22.02 7.08 3.47
C LEU A 101 -23.44 7.30 2.95
N CYS A 102 -23.59 7.37 1.64
CA CYS A 102 -24.89 7.61 1.00
C CYS A 102 -25.59 6.32 0.60
N ILE A 103 -24.86 5.37 0.03
CA ILE A 103 -25.41 4.08 -0.39
C ILE A 103 -24.62 2.97 0.28
N ASP A 104 -25.35 2.05 0.87
CA ASP A 104 -24.86 0.78 1.37
C ASP A 104 -25.87 -0.29 0.99
N GLN A 105 -25.58 -1.03 -0.09
CA GLN A 105 -26.54 -1.97 -0.66
C GLN A 105 -25.88 -3.29 -1.04
N ILE A 106 -26.55 -4.39 -0.71
CA ILE A 106 -26.19 -5.74 -1.14
C ILE A 106 -27.04 -6.08 -2.37
N ILE A 107 -26.40 -6.24 -3.53
CA ILE A 107 -27.11 -6.39 -4.82
C ILE A 107 -27.36 -7.86 -5.17
N LYS A 108 -26.33 -8.71 -5.05
CA LYS A 108 -26.43 -10.17 -5.27
C LYS A 108 -25.84 -10.94 -4.09
N ARG A 109 -26.06 -12.26 -4.04
CA ARG A 109 -25.39 -13.16 -3.08
C ARG A 109 -23.89 -12.87 -3.08
N LYS A 110 -23.41 -12.23 -2.00
CA LYS A 110 -22.02 -11.83 -1.81
C LYS A 110 -21.52 -10.70 -2.74
N THR A 111 -22.32 -9.66 -2.97
CA THR A 111 -21.79 -8.40 -3.53
C THR A 111 -22.41 -7.18 -2.84
N ARG A 112 -21.58 -6.37 -2.19
CA ARG A 112 -21.97 -5.10 -1.56
C ARG A 112 -21.41 -3.91 -2.35
N ILE A 113 -22.21 -2.87 -2.53
CA ILE A 113 -21.82 -1.59 -3.11
C ILE A 113 -21.87 -0.52 -2.03
N LEU A 114 -20.78 0.23 -1.91
CA LEU A 114 -20.69 1.40 -1.05
C LEU A 114 -20.52 2.66 -1.91
N VAL A 115 -21.30 3.69 -1.63
CA VAL A 115 -21.12 5.02 -2.24
C VAL A 115 -20.97 6.07 -1.15
N PHE A 116 -19.83 6.73 -1.17
CA PHE A 116 -19.48 7.83 -0.30
C PHE A 116 -19.63 9.16 -1.03
N THR A 117 -20.37 10.10 -0.45
CA THR A 117 -20.50 11.48 -0.92
C THR A 117 -21.08 12.36 0.19
N SER A 118 -20.79 13.66 0.16
CA SER A 118 -21.50 14.63 1.00
C SER A 118 -22.59 15.35 0.21
N ASN A 119 -23.52 15.99 0.92
CA ASN A 119 -24.56 16.82 0.30
C ASN A 119 -23.97 18.00 -0.47
N GLU A 120 -22.86 18.57 0.01
CA GLU A 120 -22.14 19.65 -0.67
C GLU A 120 -21.60 19.17 -2.02
N GLN A 121 -21.01 17.97 -2.04
CA GLN A 121 -20.51 17.34 -3.27
C GLN A 121 -21.63 17.05 -4.26
N LEU A 122 -22.81 16.60 -3.81
CA LEU A 122 -23.96 16.38 -4.68
C LEU A 122 -24.51 17.67 -5.29
N LYS A 123 -24.54 18.77 -4.52
CA LYS A 123 -24.93 20.10 -5.06
C LYS A 123 -23.94 20.59 -6.10
N LEU A 124 -22.65 20.50 -5.80
CA LEU A 124 -21.59 20.86 -6.76
C LEU A 124 -21.68 20.01 -8.02
N LEU A 125 -21.95 18.71 -7.88
CA LEU A 125 -22.15 17.79 -9.01
C LEU A 125 -23.34 18.22 -9.87
N PHE A 126 -24.45 18.61 -9.25
CA PHE A 126 -25.65 19.09 -9.94
C PHE A 126 -25.39 20.38 -10.74
N ASP A 127 -24.60 21.30 -10.18
CA ASP A 127 -24.26 22.58 -10.83
C ASP A 127 -23.14 22.44 -11.88
N SER A 128 -22.45 21.29 -11.93
CA SER A 128 -21.30 21.07 -12.81
C SER A 128 -21.71 20.72 -14.23
N SER A 129 -21.15 21.41 -15.22
CA SER A 129 -21.38 21.11 -16.65
C SER A 129 -20.61 19.87 -17.14
N VAL A 130 -19.51 19.51 -16.47
CA VAL A 130 -18.70 18.33 -16.76
C VAL A 130 -18.46 17.56 -15.47
N ILE A 131 -18.72 16.26 -15.51
CA ILE A 131 -18.49 15.36 -14.39
C ILE A 131 -17.40 14.36 -14.77
N LEU A 132 -16.30 14.36 -14.02
CA LEU A 132 -15.25 13.37 -14.14
C LEU A 132 -15.36 12.38 -12.98
N MET A 133 -15.78 11.16 -13.30
CA MET A 133 -15.95 10.07 -12.34
C MET A 133 -14.77 9.12 -12.44
N ASN A 134 -13.81 9.20 -11.52
CA ASN A 134 -12.70 8.25 -11.47
C ASN A 134 -13.14 6.98 -10.71
N GLY A 135 -13.58 5.97 -11.46
CA GLY A 135 -13.79 4.63 -10.93
C GLY A 135 -12.50 3.83 -11.01
N THR A 136 -11.79 3.64 -9.89
CA THR A 136 -10.76 2.60 -9.84
C THR A 136 -11.46 1.25 -9.64
N PHE A 137 -11.89 0.64 -10.75
CA PHE A 137 -12.62 -0.63 -10.78
C PHE A 137 -11.78 -1.84 -10.30
N SER A 138 -10.45 -1.71 -10.25
CA SER A 138 -9.52 -2.81 -9.97
C SER A 138 -8.99 -2.87 -8.53
N SER A 139 -9.31 -1.91 -7.67
CA SER A 139 -8.74 -1.77 -6.31
C SER A 139 -9.72 -2.05 -5.19
N SER A 140 -10.98 -2.40 -5.49
CA SER A 140 -11.95 -2.75 -4.46
C SER A 140 -11.64 -4.14 -3.88
N PRO A 141 -11.62 -4.31 -2.54
CA PRO A 141 -11.50 -5.63 -1.93
C PRO A 141 -12.59 -6.57 -2.47
N SER A 142 -12.29 -7.86 -2.61
CA SER A 142 -13.22 -8.87 -3.18
C SER A 142 -14.57 -8.97 -2.45
N ILE A 143 -14.66 -8.47 -1.22
CA ILE A 143 -15.90 -8.35 -0.44
C ILE A 143 -16.87 -7.30 -0.98
N PHE A 144 -16.40 -6.34 -1.78
CA PHE A 144 -17.22 -5.32 -2.39
C PHE A 144 -17.23 -5.51 -3.90
N SER A 145 -18.41 -5.36 -4.51
CA SER A 145 -18.45 -5.27 -5.97
C SER A 145 -17.90 -3.93 -6.41
N GLN A 146 -18.21 -2.87 -5.67
CA GLN A 146 -17.76 -1.50 -5.94
C GLN A 146 -17.69 -0.71 -4.64
N VAL A 147 -16.63 0.07 -4.49
CA VAL A 147 -16.53 1.15 -3.50
C VAL A 147 -16.33 2.43 -4.30
N TYR A 148 -17.29 3.33 -4.20
CA TYR A 148 -17.33 4.56 -4.99
C TYR A 148 -17.30 5.78 -4.09
N CYS A 149 -16.56 6.81 -4.50
CA CYS A 149 -16.45 8.06 -3.77
C CYS A 149 -16.69 9.21 -4.75
N ILE A 150 -17.78 9.94 -4.56
CA ILE A 150 -18.14 11.09 -5.41
C ILE A 150 -17.54 12.34 -4.81
N HIS A 151 -16.68 12.98 -5.59
CA HIS A 151 -16.17 14.31 -5.32
C HIS A 151 -16.26 15.13 -6.61
N ALA A 152 -17.02 16.21 -6.56
CA ALA A 152 -17.04 17.24 -7.57
C ALA A 152 -15.96 18.28 -7.26
N ILE A 153 -15.34 18.79 -8.33
CA ILE A 153 -14.38 19.89 -8.26
C ILE A 153 -15.03 21.08 -8.94
N LYS A 154 -14.92 22.24 -8.30
CA LYS A 154 -15.37 23.52 -8.85
C LYS A 154 -14.22 24.24 -9.54
#